data_AF-A0A7C4MBM8-F1
#
_entry.id   AF-A0A7C4MBM8-F1
#
_cell.length_a   1.000
_cell.length_b   1.000
_cell.length_c   1.000
_cell.angle_alpha   90.00
_cell.angle_beta   90.00
_cell.angle_gamma   90.00
#
_symmetry.space_group_name_H-M   'P 1'
#
loop_
_entity.id
_entity.type
_entity.pdbx_description
1 polymer ?
#
loop_
_entity_poly.entity_id
_entity_poly.type
_entity_poly.pdbx_seq_one_letter_code
_entity_poly.pdbx_strand_id
1 'polypeptide(L)'
;MRKRASKCEVYYDSRENKIVVELPITLPTSLVRIKDMNGNPVGSVRKQKLRDEWYIEWQVSYLDEGGNLVELGKMFEIAVTKAKMIGLMEVTGLYEYVRRRFEMKGPYFENAFPIEIIMNKNIEGFEGFRLFYRKIPILRKYLSDNSFI
;
A
#
# COMPACT_ATOMS: atom_id res chain seq x y z
N MET A 1 -6.22 4.31 26.03
CA MET A 1 -5.19 3.55 25.27
C MET A 1 -5.68 3.35 23.84
N ARG A 2 -5.04 3.94 22.83
CA ARG A 2 -5.31 3.60 21.42
C ARG A 2 -4.82 2.17 21.18
N LYS A 3 -5.70 1.23 20.81
CA LYS A 3 -5.28 -0.10 20.35
C LYS A 3 -4.37 0.12 19.13
N ARG A 4 -3.08 -0.25 19.24
CA ARG A 4 -2.18 -0.33 18.07
C ARG A 4 -2.88 -1.22 17.03
N ALA A 5 -2.91 -0.79 15.77
CA ALA A 5 -3.35 -1.65 14.69
C ALA A 5 -2.48 -2.92 14.72
N SER A 6 -3.10 -4.09 14.69
CA SER A 6 -2.35 -5.35 14.62
C SER A 6 -1.59 -5.37 13.31
N LYS A 7 -0.28 -5.56 13.36
CA LYS A 7 0.52 -5.84 12.18
C LYS A 7 0.09 -7.19 11.59
N CYS A 8 0.19 -7.34 10.27
CA CYS A 8 -0.13 -8.59 9.61
C CYS A 8 0.94 -9.64 9.90
N GLU A 9 0.52 -10.89 10.11
CA GLU A 9 1.44 -12.00 10.32
C GLU A 9 1.96 -12.50 8.97
N VAL A 10 3.27 -12.75 8.89
CA VAL A 10 3.93 -13.22 7.67
C VAL A 10 4.73 -14.47 8.00
N TYR A 11 4.49 -15.55 7.25
CA TYR A 11 5.22 -16.81 7.41
C TYR A 11 5.45 -17.51 6.07
N TYR A 12 6.30 -18.52 6.11
CA TYR A 12 6.58 -19.38 4.97
C TYR A 12 5.89 -20.73 5.16
N ASP A 13 5.00 -21.07 4.22
CA ASP A 13 4.44 -22.41 4.12
C ASP A 13 5.34 -23.27 3.23
N SER A 14 6.09 -24.18 3.86
CA SER A 14 7.01 -25.08 3.16
C SER A 14 6.32 -26.22 2.42
N ARG A 15 5.05 -26.54 2.73
CA ARG A 15 4.28 -27.57 2.02
C ARG A 15 3.81 -27.05 0.68
N GLU A 16 3.35 -25.81 0.68
CA GLU A 16 2.84 -25.13 -0.51
C GLU A 16 3.91 -24.33 -1.26
N ASN A 17 5.11 -24.20 -0.68
CA ASN A 17 6.20 -23.35 -1.17
C ASN A 17 5.71 -21.90 -1.43
N LYS A 18 5.06 -21.30 -0.43
CA LYS A 18 4.43 -19.97 -0.52
C LYS A 18 4.77 -19.10 0.68
N ILE A 19 4.84 -17.80 0.45
CA ILE A 19 4.85 -16.80 1.51
C ILE A 19 3.40 -16.41 1.77
N VAL A 20 2.95 -16.56 3.01
CA VAL A 20 1.57 -16.33 3.41
C VAL A 20 1.51 -15.09 4.30
N VAL A 21 0.47 -14.29 4.10
CA VAL A 21 0.18 -13.11 4.91
C VAL A 21 -1.24 -13.20 5.43
N GLU A 22 -1.41 -13.05 6.74
CA GLU A 22 -2.73 -13.03 7.38
C GLU A 22 -3.20 -11.58 7.55
N LEU A 23 -4.24 -11.23 6.78
CA LEU A 23 -4.82 -9.89 6.76
C LEU A 23 -6.09 -9.83 7.61
N PRO A 24 -6.19 -8.93 8.62
CA PRO A 24 -7.36 -8.82 9.48
C PRO A 24 -8.54 -8.09 8.80
N ILE A 25 -9.20 -8.74 7.84
CA ILE A 25 -10.25 -8.13 6.99
C ILE A 25 -11.54 -7.75 7.75
N THR A 26 -11.78 -8.33 8.92
CA THR A 26 -13.00 -8.06 9.72
C THR A 26 -12.77 -7.06 10.84
N LEU A 27 -11.52 -6.63 11.08
CA LEU A 27 -11.21 -5.59 12.05
C LEU A 27 -11.16 -4.23 11.32
N PRO A 28 -11.83 -3.18 11.83
CA PRO A 28 -11.71 -1.85 11.26
C PRO A 28 -10.34 -1.29 11.61
N THR A 29 -9.31 -1.74 10.92
CA THR A 29 -7.95 -1.22 11.07
C THR A 29 -7.74 -0.09 10.07
N SER A 30 -6.92 0.89 10.44
CA SER A 30 -6.52 1.93 9.49
C SER A 30 -5.62 1.38 8.36
N LEU A 31 -5.04 0.19 8.54
CA LEU A 31 -4.02 -0.39 7.66
C LEU A 31 -4.58 -1.38 6.64
N VAL A 32 -5.58 -2.17 7.02
CA VAL A 32 -6.23 -3.17 6.16
C VAL A 32 -7.71 -2.87 6.09
N ARG A 33 -8.21 -2.66 4.86
CA ARG A 33 -9.59 -2.26 4.58
C ARG A 33 -10.11 -3.03 3.37
N ILE A 34 -11.42 -3.16 3.27
CA ILE A 34 -12.09 -3.67 2.07
C ILE A 34 -12.73 -2.51 1.34
N LYS A 35 -12.53 -2.47 0.02
CA LYS A 35 -13.08 -1.46 -0.87
C LYS A 35 -13.82 -2.10 -2.04
N ASP A 36 -14.81 -1.38 -2.56
CA ASP A 36 -15.48 -1.74 -3.81
C ASP A 36 -14.62 -1.36 -5.02
N MET A 37 -15.06 -1.73 -6.23
CA MET A 37 -14.38 -1.41 -7.50
C MET A 37 -14.16 0.09 -7.75
N ASN A 38 -14.91 0.97 -7.09
CA ASN A 38 -14.81 2.42 -7.20
C ASN A 38 -13.89 3.02 -6.11
N GLY A 39 -13.34 2.20 -5.22
CA GLY A 39 -12.48 2.62 -4.12
C GLY A 39 -13.22 3.09 -2.88
N ASN A 40 -14.54 2.87 -2.79
CA ASN A 40 -15.32 3.22 -1.61
C ASN A 40 -15.15 2.20 -0.49
N PRO A 41 -15.10 2.63 0.78
CA PRO A 41 -15.09 1.70 1.91
C PRO A 41 -16.34 0.82 1.93
N VAL A 42 -16.14 -0.50 2.08
CA VAL A 42 -17.24 -1.44 2.28
C VAL A 42 -17.58 -1.52 3.77
N GLY A 43 -18.74 -0.98 4.15
CA GLY A 43 -19.22 -1.01 5.53
C GLY A 43 -19.66 -2.41 5.97
N SER A 44 -19.64 -2.69 7.29
CA SER A 44 -20.21 -3.93 7.87
C SER A 44 -19.80 -5.24 7.18
N VAL A 45 -18.52 -5.40 6.79
CA VAL A 45 -17.99 -6.64 6.16
C VAL A 45 -18.45 -7.92 6.87
N ARG A 46 -18.55 -7.90 8.19
CA ARG A 46 -19.01 -9.04 9.01
C ARG A 46 -20.48 -9.44 8.80
N LYS A 47 -21.30 -8.57 8.22
CA LYS A 47 -22.76 -8.71 8.12
C LYS A 47 -23.23 -8.95 6.69
N GLN A 48 -22.34 -9.05 5.72
CA GLN A 48 -22.70 -9.23 4.32
C GLN A 48 -21.80 -10.23 3.60
N LYS A 49 -22.32 -10.78 2.51
CA LYS A 49 -21.56 -11.67 1.64
C LYS A 49 -20.49 -10.87 0.91
N LEU A 50 -19.27 -11.41 0.85
CA LEU A 50 -18.19 -10.86 0.04
C LEU A 50 -18.56 -10.95 -1.44
N ARG A 51 -18.06 -9.98 -2.22
CA ARG A 51 -18.25 -9.90 -3.66
C ARG A 51 -16.91 -9.92 -4.38
N ASP A 52 -16.88 -10.46 -5.58
CA ASP A 52 -15.66 -10.70 -6.35
C ASP A 52 -15.03 -9.39 -6.83
N GLU A 53 -15.83 -8.35 -7.03
CA GLU A 53 -15.36 -7.02 -7.43
C GLU A 53 -14.75 -6.19 -6.27
N TRP A 54 -14.75 -6.73 -5.05
CA TRP A 54 -14.14 -6.06 -3.90
C TRP A 54 -12.67 -6.42 -3.78
N TYR A 55 -11.88 -5.45 -3.30
CA TYR A 55 -10.45 -5.65 -3.09
C TYR A 55 -10.02 -5.26 -1.67
N ILE A 56 -8.88 -5.80 -1.26
CA ILE A 56 -8.24 -5.45 0.00
C ILE A 56 -7.27 -4.30 -0.25
N GLU A 57 -7.51 -3.16 0.39
CA GLU A 57 -6.54 -2.08 0.52
C GLU A 57 -5.66 -2.38 1.74
N TRP A 58 -4.36 -2.56 1.49
CA TRP A 58 -3.37 -2.75 2.54
C TRP A 58 -2.29 -1.66 2.46
N GLN A 59 -2.27 -0.80 3.48
CA GLN A 59 -1.17 0.14 3.71
C GLN A 59 0.02 -0.62 4.29
N VAL A 60 0.74 -1.31 3.42
CA VAL A 60 1.85 -2.19 3.78
C VAL A 60 3.05 -1.40 4.30
N SER A 61 3.66 -1.91 5.37
CA SER A 61 4.90 -1.42 5.97
C SER A 61 6.07 -2.35 5.65
N TYR A 62 7.30 -1.89 5.84
CA TYR A 62 8.51 -2.72 5.68
C TYR A 62 9.40 -2.71 6.93
N LEU A 63 9.30 -1.68 7.75
CA LEU A 63 9.94 -1.56 9.06
C LEU A 63 8.91 -1.09 10.09
N ASP A 64 9.15 -1.42 11.35
CA ASP A 64 8.43 -0.82 12.46
C ASP A 64 9.18 0.33 13.14
N GLU A 65 8.54 0.95 14.13
CA GLU A 65 9.11 2.05 14.93
C GLU A 65 10.46 1.70 15.59
N GLY A 66 10.74 0.41 15.81
CA GLY A 66 11.99 -0.08 16.38
C GLY A 66 13.02 -0.50 15.33
N GLY A 67 12.74 -0.31 14.03
CA GLY A 67 13.62 -0.72 12.94
C GLY A 67 13.62 -2.21 12.64
N ASN A 68 12.64 -2.97 13.14
CA ASN A 68 12.53 -4.40 12.85
C ASN A 68 11.75 -4.61 11.54
N LEU A 69 12.15 -5.63 10.77
CA LEU A 69 11.44 -6.03 9.55
C LEU A 69 10.02 -6.52 9.89
N VAL A 70 9.04 -5.98 9.17
CA VAL A 70 7.62 -6.34 9.28
C VAL A 70 7.00 -6.43 7.90
N GLU A 71 5.87 -7.13 7.78
CA GLU A 71 5.04 -7.14 6.57
C GLU A 71 5.88 -7.35 5.29
N LEU A 72 5.98 -6.37 4.38
CA LEU A 72 6.77 -6.47 3.15
C LEU A 72 8.26 -6.76 3.42
N GLY A 73 8.84 -6.16 4.45
CA GLY A 73 10.23 -6.41 4.82
C GLY A 73 10.45 -7.85 5.26
N LYS A 74 9.48 -8.43 5.97
CA LYS A 74 9.53 -9.84 6.38
C LYS A 74 9.28 -10.79 5.22
N MET A 75 8.35 -10.44 4.31
CA MET A 75 8.13 -11.18 3.06
C MET A 75 9.42 -11.23 2.24
N PHE A 76 10.10 -10.10 2.08
CA PHE A 76 11.36 -10.02 1.33
C PHE A 76 12.47 -10.87 1.97
N GLU A 77 12.66 -10.78 3.30
CA GLU A 77 13.62 -11.62 4.02
C GLU A 77 13.34 -13.11 3.79
N ILE A 78 12.09 -13.54 3.93
CA ILE A 78 11.68 -14.92 3.72
C ILE A 78 11.93 -15.35 2.26
N ALA A 79 11.57 -14.51 1.29
CA ALA A 79 11.72 -14.78 -0.14
C ALA A 79 13.18 -15.05 -0.52
N VAL A 80 14.11 -14.29 0.06
CA VAL A 80 15.55 -14.42 -0.20
C VAL A 80 16.15 -15.59 0.58
N THR A 81 15.83 -15.73 1.86
CA THR A 81 16.57 -16.62 2.77
C THR A 81 16.00 -18.03 2.87
N LYS A 82 14.66 -18.16 2.96
CA LYS A 82 13.98 -19.43 3.23
C LYS A 82 13.39 -20.05 1.97
N ALA A 83 12.61 -19.25 1.25
CA ALA A 83 11.89 -19.71 0.08
C ALA A 83 12.77 -19.76 -1.18
N LYS A 84 13.90 -19.02 -1.20
CA LYS A 84 14.80 -18.89 -2.35
C LYS A 84 14.07 -18.49 -3.64
N MET A 85 12.99 -17.71 -3.49
CA MET A 85 12.19 -17.18 -4.60
C MET A 85 12.87 -15.99 -5.27
N ILE A 86 13.71 -15.28 -4.53
CA ILE A 86 14.50 -14.15 -5.03
C ILE A 86 15.97 -14.49 -4.85
N GLY A 87 16.71 -14.54 -5.96
CA GLY A 87 18.14 -14.84 -5.97
C GLY A 87 19.01 -13.62 -5.66
N LEU A 88 20.28 -13.87 -5.32
CA LEU A 88 21.24 -12.80 -5.01
C LEU A 88 21.40 -11.79 -6.16
N MET A 89 21.39 -12.24 -7.42
CA MET A 89 21.49 -11.35 -8.58
C MET A 89 20.31 -10.37 -8.67
N GLU A 90 19.10 -10.81 -8.33
CA GLU A 90 17.91 -9.95 -8.31
C GLU A 90 18.00 -8.92 -7.18
N VAL A 91 18.48 -9.34 -6.00
CA VAL A 91 18.74 -8.44 -4.87
C VAL A 91 19.79 -7.38 -5.25
N THR A 92 20.90 -7.80 -5.84
CA THR A 92 21.96 -6.88 -6.31
C THR A 92 21.43 -5.94 -7.39
N GLY A 93 20.62 -6.45 -8.33
CA GLY A 93 19.98 -5.63 -9.35
C GLY A 93 19.06 -4.55 -8.77
N LEU A 94 18.25 -4.91 -7.78
CA LEU A 94 17.37 -3.97 -7.08
C LEU A 94 18.17 -2.92 -6.30
N TYR A 95 19.23 -3.35 -5.60
CA TYR A 95 20.13 -2.43 -4.89
C TYR A 95 20.76 -1.42 -5.84
N GLU A 96 21.32 -1.88 -6.97
CA GLU A 96 21.93 -1.03 -7.98
C GLU A 96 20.93 -0.06 -8.61
N TYR A 97 19.69 -0.51 -8.86
CA TYR A 97 18.61 0.34 -9.34
C TYR A 97 18.32 1.49 -8.36
N VAL A 98 18.13 1.17 -7.07
CA VAL A 98 17.85 2.17 -6.03
C VAL A 98 19.04 3.12 -5.86
N ARG A 99 20.27 2.59 -5.80
CA ARG A 99 21.51 3.37 -5.69
C ARG A 99 21.64 4.39 -6.82
N ARG A 100 21.53 3.95 -8.08
CA ARG A 100 21.59 4.84 -9.24
C ARG A 100 20.48 5.89 -9.21
N ARG A 101 19.26 5.50 -8.80
CA ARG A 101 18.13 6.43 -8.72
C ARG A 101 18.36 7.53 -7.68
N PHE A 102 19.03 7.20 -6.58
CA PHE A 102 19.46 8.15 -5.55
C PHE A 102 20.56 9.08 -6.08
N GLU A 103 21.60 8.53 -6.74
CA GLU A 103 22.72 9.28 -7.30
C GLU A 103 22.30 10.28 -8.39
N MET A 104 21.37 9.88 -9.27
CA MET A 104 20.85 10.73 -10.34
C MET A 104 19.99 11.89 -9.84
N LYS A 105 19.70 11.98 -8.52
CA LYS A 105 18.85 13.01 -7.89
C LYS A 105 17.50 13.25 -8.60
N GLY A 106 17.00 12.27 -9.37
CA GLY A 106 15.71 12.43 -10.03
C GLY A 106 14.62 12.63 -8.98
N PRO A 107 13.54 13.35 -9.30
CA PRO A 107 12.56 13.72 -8.28
C PRO A 107 11.86 12.46 -7.75
N TYR A 108 11.72 12.37 -6.42
CA TYR A 108 10.77 11.45 -5.79
C TYR A 108 9.34 11.88 -6.13
N PHE A 109 8.37 10.98 -5.94
CA PHE A 109 6.98 11.26 -6.25
C PHE A 109 6.49 12.60 -5.67
N GLU A 110 6.81 12.85 -4.39
CA GLU A 110 6.43 14.06 -3.65
C GLU A 110 6.94 15.35 -4.31
N ASN A 111 8.11 15.29 -4.96
CA ASN A 111 8.73 16.43 -5.63
C ASN A 111 8.29 16.55 -7.10
N ALA A 112 8.04 15.43 -7.77
CA ALA A 112 7.62 15.40 -9.17
C ALA A 112 6.14 15.79 -9.33
N PHE A 113 5.31 15.49 -8.33
CA PHE A 113 3.87 15.65 -8.38
C PHE A 113 3.36 16.34 -7.11
N PRO A 114 3.51 17.68 -6.99
CA PRO A 114 3.07 18.42 -5.83
C PRO A 114 1.54 18.45 -5.72
N ILE A 115 1.05 18.66 -4.51
CA ILE A 115 -0.36 18.89 -4.23
C ILE A 115 -0.71 20.31 -4.64
N GLU A 116 -1.72 20.48 -5.49
CA GLU A 116 -2.18 21.79 -5.96
C GLU A 116 -3.46 22.20 -5.22
N ILE A 117 -3.52 23.45 -4.77
CA ILE A 117 -4.75 24.08 -4.28
C ILE A 117 -5.27 25.01 -5.37
N ILE A 118 -6.42 24.68 -5.92
CA ILE A 118 -7.05 25.41 -7.02
C ILE A 118 -8.11 26.32 -6.43
N MET A 119 -7.88 27.63 -6.57
CA MET A 119 -8.86 28.67 -6.29
C MET A 119 -9.51 29.10 -7.60
N ASN A 120 -10.73 28.62 -7.87
CA ASN A 120 -11.43 29.06 -9.06
C ASN A 120 -12.25 30.30 -8.73
N LYS A 121 -11.91 31.45 -9.33
CA LYS A 121 -12.67 32.70 -9.16
C LYS A 121 -14.08 32.62 -9.78
N ASN A 122 -14.32 31.64 -10.65
CA ASN A 122 -15.55 31.47 -11.42
C ASN A 122 -16.47 30.36 -10.90
N ILE A 123 -16.18 29.77 -9.74
CA ILE A 123 -17.09 28.82 -9.09
C ILE A 123 -17.96 29.62 -8.13
N GLU A 124 -19.28 29.56 -8.33
CA GLU A 124 -20.23 30.12 -7.38
C GLU A 124 -19.96 29.49 -6.01
N GLY A 125 -19.74 30.34 -5.02
CA GLY A 125 -19.60 29.89 -3.64
C GLY A 125 -20.85 29.11 -3.20
N PHE A 126 -20.68 28.21 -2.24
CA PHE A 126 -21.81 27.49 -1.66
C PHE A 126 -22.26 28.22 -0.41
N GLU A 127 -23.50 28.70 -0.34
CA GLU A 127 -24.07 29.37 0.86
C GLU A 127 -23.17 30.49 1.44
N GLY A 128 -22.56 31.30 0.57
CA GLY A 128 -21.64 32.38 0.96
C GLY A 128 -20.20 31.96 1.28
N PHE A 129 -19.88 30.66 1.20
CA PHE A 129 -18.53 30.14 1.39
C PHE A 129 -17.74 30.10 0.09
N ARG A 130 -16.44 30.46 0.17
CA ARG A 130 -15.48 30.27 -0.93
C ARG A 130 -15.10 28.79 -1.03
N LEU A 131 -15.19 28.23 -2.22
CA LEU A 131 -14.79 26.85 -2.50
C LEU A 131 -13.32 26.78 -2.91
N PHE A 132 -12.62 25.79 -2.37
CA PHE A 132 -11.23 25.48 -2.71
C PHE A 132 -11.15 24.01 -3.09
N TYR A 133 -10.42 23.70 -4.16
CA TYR A 133 -10.21 22.32 -4.60
C TYR A 133 -8.77 21.92 -4.32
N ARG A 134 -8.58 20.72 -3.79
CA ARG A 134 -7.26 20.13 -3.61
C ARG A 134 -7.09 19.00 -4.62
N LYS A 135 -6.14 19.16 -5.54
CA LYS A 135 -5.76 18.12 -6.49
C LYS A 135 -4.60 17.33 -5.89
N ILE A 136 -4.83 16.05 -5.65
CA ILE A 136 -3.86 15.13 -5.06
C ILE A 136 -3.49 14.10 -6.14
N PRO A 137 -2.23 14.07 -6.61
CA PRO A 137 -1.80 13.05 -7.57
C PRO A 137 -1.73 11.69 -6.89
N ILE A 138 -2.01 10.63 -7.66
CA ILE A 138 -1.92 9.23 -7.22
C ILE A 138 -1.24 8.46 -8.35
N LEU A 139 -0.17 7.72 -8.04
CA LEU A 139 0.40 6.75 -8.97
C LEU A 139 -0.31 5.42 -8.81
N ARG A 140 -0.51 4.72 -9.93
CA ARG A 140 -1.06 3.37 -9.94
C ARG A 140 -0.32 2.53 -10.95
N LYS A 141 0.14 1.35 -10.52
CA LYS A 141 0.75 0.35 -11.38
C LYS A 141 -0.02 -0.96 -11.23
N TYR A 142 -0.63 -1.41 -12.32
CA TYR A 142 -1.26 -2.73 -12.38
C TYR A 142 -0.20 -3.83 -12.56
N LEU A 143 -0.41 -4.94 -11.87
CA LEU A 143 0.40 -6.16 -11.98
C LEU A 143 -0.35 -7.21 -12.82
N SER A 144 0.35 -8.27 -13.21
CA SER A 144 -0.20 -9.32 -14.08
C SER A 144 -1.26 -10.20 -13.41
N ASP A 145 -1.35 -10.17 -12.08
CA ASP A 145 -2.28 -10.96 -11.26
C ASP A 145 -3.54 -10.18 -10.86
N ASN A 146 -3.83 -9.07 -11.56
CA ASN A 146 -4.92 -8.13 -11.28
C ASN A 146 -4.78 -7.34 -9.97
N SER A 147 -3.67 -7.48 -9.23
CA SER A 147 -3.35 -6.57 -8.13
C SER A 147 -2.76 -5.25 -8.65
N PHE A 148 -2.67 -4.25 -7.77
CA PHE A 148 -2.05 -2.97 -8.10
C PHE A 148 -1.32 -2.37 -6.90
N ILE A 149 -0.32 -1.55 -7.21
CA ILE A 149 0.44 -0.71 -6.28
C ILE A 149 0.11 0.75 -6.57
#